data_AF-A0A0L0DSQ8-F1
#
_entry.id   AF-A0A0L0DSQ8-F1
#
_cell.length_a   1.000
_cell.length_b   1.000
_cell.length_c   1.000
_cell.angle_alpha   90.00
_cell.angle_beta   90.00
_cell.angle_gamma   90.00
#
_symmetry.space_group_name_H-M   'P 1'
#
loop_
_entity.id
_entity.type
_entity.pdbx_description
1 polymer ?
#
loop_
_entity_poly.entity_id
_entity_poly.type
_entity_poly.pdbx_seq_one_letter_code
_entity_poly.pdbx_strand_id
1 'polypeptide(L)' 'MQHVTAERGTLLVCADSAVKQFVLSLDVGEAEDSWVLADLDDVHLVVDSSEVKRIRNKLRDLLDENHVKAPGLGGADE' A
#
# COMPACT_ATOMS: atom_id res chain seq x y z
N MET A 1 -33.78 12.48 8.12
CA MET A 1 -33.24 12.44 6.75
C MET A 1 -31.87 11.79 6.81
N GLN A 2 -31.67 10.65 6.16
CA GLN A 2 -30.33 10.09 5.97
C GLN A 2 -29.69 10.81 4.78
N HIS A 3 -28.56 11.45 5.02
CA HIS A 3 -27.72 12.00 3.95
C HIS A 3 -26.86 10.86 3.41
N VAL A 4 -26.95 10.62 2.11
CA VAL A 4 -26.08 9.68 1.40
C VAL A 4 -24.95 10.49 0.77
N THR A 5 -23.72 10.20 1.15
CA THR A 5 -22.51 10.75 0.52
C THR A 5 -21.89 9.68 -0.35
N ALA A 6 -21.44 10.08 -1.54
CA ALA A 6 -20.73 9.21 -2.48
C ALA A 6 -19.45 9.91 -2.91
N GLU A 7 -18.34 9.19 -2.82
CA GLU A 7 -17.01 9.68 -3.15
C GLU A 7 -16.38 8.74 -4.19
N ARG A 8 -15.58 9.30 -5.11
CA ARG A 8 -14.90 8.54 -6.15
C ARG A 8 -13.46 8.29 -5.72
N GLY A 9 -13.06 7.02 -5.75
CA GLY A 9 -11.69 6.61 -5.45
C GLY A 9 -11.33 5.33 -6.20
N THR A 10 -10.11 4.87 -5.99
CA THR A 10 -9.64 3.57 -6.46
C THR A 10 -9.67 2.58 -5.31
N LEU A 11 -10.31 1.42 -5.50
CA LEU A 11 -10.22 0.30 -4.56
C LEU A 11 -8.85 -0.37 -4.70
N LEU A 12 -8.09 -0.39 -3.61
CA LEU A 12 -6.85 -1.12 -3.49
C LEU A 12 -7.12 -2.42 -2.73
N VAL A 13 -6.84 -3.56 -3.38
CA VAL A 13 -6.92 -4.90 -2.79
C VAL A 13 -5.51 -5.34 -2.44
N CYS A 14 -5.18 -5.41 -1.16
CA CYS A 14 -3.90 -5.90 -0.67
C CYS A 14 -3.87 -7.43 -0.67
N ALA A 15 -2.68 -8.01 -0.89
CA ALA A 15 -2.50 -9.46 -0.80
C ALA A 15 -2.73 -10.00 0.63
N ASP A 16 -2.39 -9.20 1.63
CA ASP A 16 -2.55 -9.50 3.05
C ASP A 16 -2.61 -8.21 3.89
N SER A 17 -2.88 -8.36 5.19
CA SER A 17 -2.98 -7.24 6.13
C SER A 17 -1.65 -6.54 6.39
N ALA A 18 -0.51 -7.21 6.27
CA ALA A 18 0.80 -6.59 6.44
C ALA A 18 1.10 -5.60 5.30
N VAL A 19 0.75 -5.98 4.06
CA VAL A 19 0.82 -5.07 2.90
C VAL A 19 -0.07 -3.84 3.13
N LYS A 20 -1.28 -4.01 3.64
CA LYS A 20 -2.18 -2.89 3.95
C LYS A 20 -1.58 -1.96 5.01
N GLN A 21 -1.09 -2.50 6.13
CA GLN A 21 -0.44 -1.70 7.18
C GLN A 21 0.75 -0.92 6.64
N PHE A 22 1.49 -1.53 5.72
CA PHE A 22 2.58 -0.86 5.03
C PHE A 22 2.08 0.31 4.17
N VAL A 23 1.05 0.10 3.35
CA VAL A 23 0.43 1.18 2.55
C VAL A 23 -0.03 2.33 3.44
N LEU A 24 -0.69 2.04 4.58
CA LEU A 24 -1.08 3.05 5.55
C LEU A 24 0.11 3.83 6.13
N SER A 25 1.24 3.16 6.37
CA SER A 25 2.46 3.84 6.86
C SER A 25 3.05 4.85 5.87
N LEU A 26 2.81 4.66 4.57
CA LEU A 26 3.24 5.59 3.52
C LEU A 26 2.39 6.87 3.47
N ASP A 27 1.18 6.83 4.02
CA ASP A 27 0.23 7.94 4.11
C ASP A 27 0.55 8.84 5.31
N VAL A 28 0.86 8.23 6.46
CA VAL A 28 1.16 8.93 7.74
C VAL A 28 2.35 9.89 7.65
N GLY A 29 3.28 9.68 6.71
CA GLY A 29 4.41 10.58 6.50
C GLY A 29 4.05 11.96 5.94
N GLU A 30 2.82 12.13 5.43
CA GLU A 30 2.40 13.33 4.67
C GLU A 30 1.12 13.91 5.30
N ALA A 31 1.24 14.40 6.54
CA ALA A 31 0.11 14.79 7.41
C ALA A 31 -0.82 15.91 6.88
N GLU A 32 -0.48 16.57 5.77
CA GLU A 32 -1.33 17.59 5.13
C GLU A 32 -2.04 17.10 3.85
N ASP A 33 -1.71 15.92 3.31
CA ASP A 33 -2.28 15.36 2.07
C ASP A 33 -2.47 13.83 2.19
N SER A 34 -3.36 13.40 3.10
CA SER A 34 -3.75 12.00 3.18
C SER A 34 -4.48 11.59 1.90
N TRP A 35 -3.98 10.53 1.26
CA TRP A 35 -4.54 9.97 0.03
C TRP A 35 -5.34 8.70 0.29
N VAL A 36 -5.47 8.28 1.55
CA VAL A 36 -6.38 7.21 1.97
C VAL A 36 -7.75 7.82 2.25
N LEU A 37 -8.70 7.55 1.35
CA LEU A 37 -10.08 8.05 1.45
C LEU A 37 -10.91 7.24 2.43
N ALA A 38 -10.69 5.92 2.48
CA ALA A 38 -11.36 5.04 3.45
C ALA A 38 -10.56 3.77 3.74
N ASP A 39 -10.54 3.37 5.01
CA ASP A 39 -10.15 2.03 5.46
C ASP A 39 -11.42 1.17 5.58
N LEU A 40 -11.51 0.08 4.80
CA LEU A 40 -12.73 -0.73 4.70
C LEU A 40 -12.70 -1.98 5.57
N ASP A 41 -11.61 -2.75 5.49
CA ASP A 41 -11.40 -4.00 6.22
C ASP A 41 -9.91 -4.38 6.24
N ASP A 42 -9.56 -5.57 6.70
CA ASP A 42 -8.17 -6.02 6.87
C ASP A 42 -7.29 -5.97 5.62
N VAL A 43 -7.85 -5.97 4.42
CA VAL A 43 -7.10 -6.02 3.15
C VAL A 43 -7.56 -5.02 2.09
N HIS A 44 -8.60 -4.24 2.36
CA HIS A 44 -9.15 -3.27 1.41
C HIS A 44 -9.00 -1.81 1.89
N LEU A 45 -8.55 -0.96 0.96
CA LEU A 45 -8.51 0.50 1.12
C LEU A 45 -9.17 1.16 -0.08
N VAL A 46 -9.79 2.32 0.14
CA VAL A 46 -10.12 3.27 -0.94
C VAL A 46 -9.09 4.39 -0.89
N VAL A 47 -8.44 4.65 -2.02
CA VAL A 47 -7.40 5.68 -2.15
C VAL A 47 -7.72 6.68 -3.23
N ASP A 48 -7.09 7.86 -3.18
CA ASP A 48 -7.09 8.82 -4.28
C ASP A 48 -6.54 8.15 -5.54
N SER A 49 -7.26 8.30 -6.64
CA SER A 49 -6.93 7.66 -7.91
C SER A 49 -5.65 8.21 -8.56
N SER A 50 -5.25 9.44 -8.21
CA SER A 50 -4.01 10.06 -8.69
C SER A 50 -2.76 9.44 -8.05
N GLU A 51 -2.86 8.95 -6.82
CA GLU A 51 -1.74 8.43 -6.05
C GLU A 51 -1.41 6.95 -6.34
N VAL A 52 -2.26 6.23 -7.07
CA VAL A 52 -2.08 4.79 -7.38
C VAL A 52 -0.70 4.49 -7.96
N LYS A 53 -0.19 5.34 -8.87
CA LYS A 53 1.15 5.15 -9.46
C LYS A 53 2.26 5.34 -8.42
N ARG A 54 2.12 6.32 -7.52
CA ARG A 54 3.08 6.61 -6.46
C ARG A 54 3.12 5.48 -5.44
N ILE A 55 1.96 5.00 -5.00
CA ILE A 55 1.82 3.86 -4.06
C ILE A 55 2.50 2.62 -4.64
N ARG A 56 2.22 2.30 -5.92
CA ARG A 56 2.84 1.16 -6.60
C ARG A 56 4.37 1.27 -6.67
N ASN A 57 4.90 2.45 -6.97
CA ASN A 57 6.34 2.66 -7.04
C ASN A 57 6.99 2.51 -5.67
N LYS A 58 6.43 3.14 -4.62
CA LYS A 58 6.91 2.99 -3.24
C LYS A 58 6.91 1.51 -2.81
N LEU A 59 5.82 0.77 -3.06
CA LEU A 59 5.76 -0.67 -2.76
C LEU A 59 6.85 -1.47 -3.46
N ARG A 60 7.15 -1.17 -4.73
CA ARG A 60 8.22 -1.83 -5.48
C ARG A 60 9.60 -1.52 -4.89
N ASP A 61 9.89 -0.26 -4.63
CA ASP A 61 11.19 0.18 -4.12
C ASP A 61 11.51 -0.52 -2.78
N LEU A 62 10.50 -0.71 -1.93
CA LEU A 62 10.65 -1.41 -0.66
C LEU A 62 10.77 -2.94 -0.77
N LEU A 63 10.13 -3.56 -1.76
CA LEU A 63 10.36 -4.98 -2.06
C LEU A 63 11.79 -5.21 -2.55
N ASP A 64 12.31 -4.28 -3.35
CA ASP A 64 13.69 -4.33 -3.84
C ASP A 64 14.70 -4.12 -2.69
N GLU A 65 14.45 -3.18 -1.76
CA GLU A 65 15.28 -2.99 -0.57
C GLU A 65 15.31 -4.21 0.37
N ASN A 66 14.20 -4.94 0.48
CA ASN A 66 14.12 -6.14 1.30
C ASN A 66 14.74 -7.38 0.63
N HIS A 67 14.73 -7.46 -0.70
CA HIS A 67 15.41 -8.55 -1.43
C HIS A 67 16.94 -8.47 -1.36
N VAL A 68 17.54 -7.31 -1.08
CA VAL A 68 19.00 -7.16 -0.94
C VAL A 68 19.56 -7.74 0.38
N LYS A 69 18.70 -8.19 1.31
CA LYS A 69 19.13 -8.74 2.62
C LYS A 69 18.87 -10.23 2.83
N ALA A 70 18.69 -11.01 1.78
CA ALA A 70 18.90 -12.46 1.88
C ALA A 70 20.35 -12.77 1.46
N PRO A 71 21.32 -12.93 2.38
CA PRO A 71 22.58 -13.58 2.01
C PRO A 71 22.22 -14.98 1.51
N GLY A 72 22.64 -15.28 0.28
CA GLY A 72 22.18 -16.41 -0.50
C GLY A 72 22.10 -17.72 0.28
N LEU A 73 20.89 -18.26 0.34
CA LEU A 73 20.71 -19.70 0.33
C LEU A 73 20.68 -20.13 -1.15
N GLY A 74 21.77 -20.75 -1.60
CA GLY A 74 21.90 -21.38 -2.92
C GLY A 74 23.31 -21.16 -3.51
N GLY A 75 24.16 -22.18 -3.68
CA GLY A 75 23.96 -23.61 -3.52
C GLY A 75 25.30 -24.33 -3.51
N ALA A 76 25.26 -25.60 -3.10
CA ALA A 76 26.28 -26.57 -3.41
C ALA A 76 26.30 -26.79 -4.94
N ASP A 77 27.42 -26.54 -5.58
CA ASP A 77 27.98 -27.39 -6.64
C ASP A 77 29.40 -26.93 -6.98
N GLU A 78 30.27 -27.94 -7.12
CA GLU A 78 31.73 -27.99 -7.41
C GLU A 78 32.73 -27.75 -6.27
#